data_AF-A0A7C2SUS0-F1
#
_entry.id   AF-A0A7C2SUS0-F1
#
_cell.length_a   1.000
_cell.length_b   1.000
_cell.length_c   1.000
_cell.angle_alpha   90.00
_cell.angle_beta   90.00
_cell.angle_gamma   90.00
#
_symmetry.space_group_name_H-M   'P 1'
#
loop_
_entity.id
_entity.type
_entity.pdbx_description
1 polymer ?
#
loop_
_entity_poly.entity_id
_entity_poly.type
_entity_poly.pdbx_seq_one_letter_code
_entity_poly.pdbx_strand_id
1 'polypeptide(L)'
;MKKNIVTGVVSLLLCAFFIVATSASAQPPGLEKQGKTPPGFSEGKKAGWEGNYPPGWEQKSSQERERWSERVREGRERVSRSARDQGFSNDEAESAADDYERAVRGGIDPDEGESIVEEELGRGKRGRGLSDAVDEKAAGKLPEKSRSEQVRPERGNDAGVQPSGRKTDGGTPGGRGAGKGGAR
;
A
#
# COMPACT_ATOMS: atom_id res chain seq x y z
N MET A 1 -35.72 -37.57 -26.44
CA MET A 1 -35.14 -37.74 -25.08
C MET A 1 -35.43 -36.48 -24.26
N LYS A 2 -35.70 -36.66 -22.97
CA LYS A 2 -36.55 -35.81 -22.11
C LYS A 2 -35.92 -34.46 -21.73
N LYS A 3 -36.73 -33.40 -21.78
CA LYS A 3 -36.44 -32.06 -21.23
C LYS A 3 -36.97 -32.03 -19.79
N ASN A 4 -36.12 -31.76 -18.81
CA ASN A 4 -36.55 -31.54 -17.43
C ASN A 4 -36.44 -30.03 -17.12
N ILE A 5 -37.58 -29.35 -17.18
CA ILE A 5 -37.80 -28.01 -16.64
C ILE A 5 -38.41 -28.23 -15.26
N VAL A 6 -37.66 -27.95 -14.19
CA VAL A 6 -38.20 -27.91 -12.83
C VAL A 6 -38.24 -26.46 -12.39
N THR A 7 -39.39 -25.86 -12.67
CA THR A 7 -39.87 -24.60 -12.12
C THR A 7 -40.21 -24.82 -10.65
N GLY A 8 -39.38 -24.30 -9.75
CA GLY A 8 -39.60 -24.32 -8.30
C GLY A 8 -39.87 -22.92 -7.76
N VAL A 9 -41.04 -22.36 -8.08
CA VAL A 9 -41.64 -21.28 -7.31
C VAL A 9 -42.41 -21.95 -6.17
N VAL A 10 -42.15 -21.58 -4.92
CA VAL A 10 -43.04 -21.62 -3.74
C VAL A 10 -42.14 -21.56 -2.50
N SER A 11 -42.04 -20.40 -1.86
CA SER A 11 -42.15 -20.26 -0.39
C SER A 11 -42.15 -18.77 -0.03
N LEU A 12 -43.32 -18.16 -0.24
CA LEU A 12 -43.72 -16.85 0.27
C LEU A 12 -44.38 -17.12 1.63
N LEU A 13 -43.63 -16.95 2.72
CA LEU A 13 -44.09 -16.98 4.12
C LEU A 13 -43.15 -16.03 4.89
N LEU A 14 -43.44 -14.72 5.01
CA LEU A 14 -44.42 -14.12 5.92
C LEU A 14 -44.10 -14.44 7.40
N CYS A 15 -42.99 -13.87 7.88
CA CYS A 15 -42.80 -13.57 9.30
C CYS A 15 -42.67 -12.05 9.45
N ALA A 16 -43.83 -11.42 9.68
CA ALA A 16 -43.93 -10.10 10.27
C ALA A 16 -43.44 -10.13 11.73
N PHE A 17 -43.13 -8.93 12.25
CA PHE A 17 -42.75 -8.60 13.63
C PHE A 17 -41.27 -8.68 13.98
N PHE A 18 -40.53 -7.63 13.59
CA PHE A 18 -39.56 -7.04 14.50
C PHE A 18 -39.81 -5.55 14.61
N ILE A 19 -40.51 -5.17 15.69
CA ILE A 19 -40.65 -3.79 16.16
C ILE A 19 -39.26 -3.37 16.65
N VAL A 20 -38.51 -2.65 15.83
CA VAL A 20 -37.25 -2.03 16.27
C VAL A 20 -37.59 -0.71 16.92
N ALA A 21 -37.43 -0.67 18.24
CA ALA A 21 -37.50 0.53 19.06
C ALA A 21 -36.58 1.62 18.48
N THR A 22 -37.16 2.74 18.09
CA THR A 22 -36.42 3.96 17.77
C THR A 22 -35.92 4.58 19.08
N SER A 23 -34.73 4.19 19.51
CA SER A 23 -33.97 4.93 20.52
C SER A 23 -33.62 6.29 19.92
N ALA A 24 -34.37 7.32 20.32
CA ALA A 24 -34.02 8.71 20.09
C ALA A 24 -32.72 9.03 20.84
N SER A 25 -31.59 8.76 20.18
CA SER A 25 -30.27 9.19 20.61
C SER A 25 -30.19 10.70 20.40
N ALA A 26 -30.30 11.45 21.48
CA ALA A 26 -29.96 12.86 21.54
C ALA A 26 -28.47 13.01 21.18
N GLN A 27 -28.18 13.32 19.92
CA GLN A 27 -26.82 13.66 19.49
C GLN A 27 -26.48 15.06 19.99
N PRO A 28 -25.35 15.26 20.69
CA PRO A 28 -24.87 16.60 20.98
C PRO A 28 -24.53 17.31 19.66
N PRO A 29 -24.93 18.58 19.48
CA PRO A 29 -24.61 19.36 18.30
C PRO A 29 -23.11 19.70 18.34
N GLY A 30 -22.34 19.15 17.39
CA GLY A 30 -20.92 19.49 17.28
C GLY A 30 -19.99 18.48 16.60
N LEU A 31 -20.46 17.29 16.21
CA LEU A 31 -19.66 16.38 15.36
C LEU A 31 -20.35 16.19 14.03
N GLU A 32 -20.07 17.10 13.10
CA GLU A 32 -20.24 16.81 11.69
C GLU A 32 -19.44 15.55 11.37
N LYS A 33 -20.17 14.53 10.92
CA LYS A 33 -19.61 13.27 10.42
C LYS A 33 -18.81 13.55 9.15
N GLN A 34 -17.57 14.02 9.29
CA GLN A 34 -16.61 13.97 8.20
C GLN A 34 -16.25 12.50 7.96
N GLY A 35 -16.64 12.02 6.78
CA GLY A 35 -16.47 10.64 6.38
C GLY A 35 -15.00 10.21 6.34
N LYS A 36 -14.76 9.04 6.91
CA LYS A 36 -13.84 7.99 6.46
C LYS A 36 -12.33 8.24 6.39
N THR A 37 -11.81 9.43 6.69
CA THR A 37 -10.35 9.61 6.63
C THR A 37 -9.85 10.57 7.71
N PRO A 38 -8.81 10.20 8.50
CA PRO A 38 -8.28 11.08 9.55
C PRO A 38 -7.83 12.43 8.97
N PRO A 39 -7.96 13.53 9.74
CA PRO A 39 -7.40 14.83 9.34
C PRO A 39 -5.91 14.68 8.98
N GLY A 40 -5.53 15.12 7.77
CA GLY A 40 -4.15 15.00 7.25
C GLY A 40 -3.88 13.77 6.36
N PHE A 41 -4.78 12.79 6.32
CA PHE A 41 -4.65 11.62 5.42
C PHE A 41 -4.84 12.02 3.95
N SER A 42 -5.83 12.88 3.69
CA SER A 42 -6.08 13.51 2.39
C SER A 42 -5.13 14.68 2.10
N GLU A 43 -4.00 14.80 2.80
CA GLU A 43 -2.93 15.76 2.49
C GLU A 43 -1.70 15.10 1.88
N GLY A 44 -1.62 13.77 1.74
CA GLY A 44 -0.54 13.07 1.02
C GLY A 44 0.87 13.35 1.52
N LYS A 45 0.95 13.98 2.69
CA LYS A 45 2.21 14.32 3.31
C LYS A 45 2.65 13.10 4.10
N LYS A 46 3.88 12.62 3.83
CA LYS A 46 4.69 11.96 4.86
C LYS A 46 5.04 12.91 6.02
N ALA A 47 4.65 14.19 5.95
CA ALA A 47 4.74 15.10 7.09
C ALA A 47 3.81 14.62 8.21
N GLY A 48 4.42 14.24 9.35
CA GLY A 48 3.70 13.71 10.51
C GLY A 48 3.59 12.18 10.56
N TRP A 49 4.21 11.45 9.62
CA TRP A 49 4.37 10.00 9.75
C TRP A 49 5.52 9.70 10.69
N GLU A 50 5.23 9.08 11.83
CA GLU A 50 6.24 8.47 12.69
C GLU A 50 6.37 6.98 12.32
N GLY A 51 7.44 6.64 11.61
CA GLY A 51 7.73 5.28 11.19
C GLY A 51 6.82 4.75 10.08
N ASN A 52 6.26 3.55 10.27
CA ASN A 52 5.49 2.81 9.26
C ASN A 52 3.97 3.03 9.35
N TYR A 53 3.53 4.03 10.12
CA TYR A 53 2.12 4.24 10.45
C TYR A 53 1.61 5.60 9.98
N PRO A 54 0.32 5.69 9.61
CA PRO A 54 -0.26 6.94 9.13
C PRO A 54 -0.30 8.01 10.23
N PRO A 55 -0.41 9.30 9.89
CA PRO A 55 -0.51 10.38 10.86
C PRO A 55 -1.77 10.22 11.72
N GLY A 56 -1.67 10.60 12.99
CA GLY A 56 -2.74 10.41 13.96
C GLY A 56 -2.97 8.94 14.35
N TRP A 57 -2.10 8.00 13.94
CA TRP A 57 -2.19 6.60 14.36
C TRP A 57 -2.18 6.44 15.87
N GLU A 58 -1.38 7.24 16.58
CA GLU A 58 -1.35 7.24 18.05
C GLU A 58 -2.64 7.71 18.72
N GLN A 59 -3.50 8.43 17.98
CA GLN A 59 -4.79 8.89 18.48
C GLN A 59 -5.91 7.90 18.19
N LYS A 60 -5.68 6.92 17.30
CA LYS A 60 -6.67 5.88 17.00
C LYS A 60 -6.85 4.93 18.17
N SER A 61 -8.08 4.50 18.38
CA SER A 61 -8.39 3.42 19.33
C SER A 61 -7.70 2.12 18.92
N SER A 62 -7.42 1.24 19.89
CA SER A 62 -6.85 -0.09 19.62
C SER A 62 -7.71 -0.88 18.61
N GLN A 63 -9.03 -0.77 18.71
CA GLN A 63 -9.97 -1.43 17.81
C GLN A 63 -9.86 -0.90 16.37
N GLU A 64 -9.68 0.41 16.17
CA GLU A 64 -9.48 0.96 14.82
C GLU A 64 -8.12 0.55 14.23
N ARG A 65 -7.07 0.50 15.06
CA ARG A 65 -5.75 0.02 14.63
C ARG A 65 -5.79 -1.45 14.23
N GLU A 66 -6.49 -2.28 15.00
CA GLU A 66 -6.70 -3.70 14.73
C GLU A 66 -7.48 -3.91 13.44
N ARG A 67 -8.63 -3.24 13.27
CA ARG A 67 -9.42 -3.31 12.03
C ARG A 67 -8.61 -2.87 10.82
N TRP A 68 -7.85 -1.79 10.92
CA TRP A 68 -6.99 -1.36 9.82
C TRP A 68 -5.93 -2.41 9.49
N SER A 69 -5.27 -2.97 10.50
CA SER A 69 -4.23 -3.99 10.31
C SER A 69 -4.79 -5.26 9.70
N GLU A 70 -6.01 -5.66 10.10
CA GLU A 70 -6.73 -6.78 9.52
C GLU A 70 -7.06 -6.54 8.04
N ARG A 71 -7.58 -5.34 7.68
CA ARG A 71 -7.80 -4.99 6.27
C ARG A 71 -6.51 -5.03 5.45
N VAL A 72 -5.40 -4.55 5.99
CA VAL A 72 -4.09 -4.62 5.31
C VAL A 72 -3.67 -6.07 5.11
N ARG A 73 -3.78 -6.90 6.14
CA ARG A 73 -3.47 -8.35 6.04
C ARG A 73 -4.34 -9.04 5.00
N GLU A 74 -5.64 -8.81 5.01
CA GLU A 74 -6.57 -9.40 4.03
C GLU A 74 -6.28 -8.92 2.61
N GLY A 75 -5.99 -7.63 2.42
CA GLY A 75 -5.61 -7.10 1.11
C GLY A 75 -4.31 -7.70 0.59
N ARG A 76 -3.31 -7.93 1.44
CA ARG A 76 -2.08 -8.67 1.07
C ARG A 76 -2.41 -10.08 0.58
N GLU A 77 -3.26 -10.80 1.32
CA GLU A 77 -3.69 -12.15 0.95
C GLU A 77 -4.46 -12.16 -0.39
N ARG A 78 -5.33 -11.16 -0.63
CA ARG A 78 -6.08 -11.02 -1.89
C ARG A 78 -5.16 -10.72 -3.08
N VAL A 79 -4.24 -9.75 -2.95
CA VAL A 79 -3.26 -9.42 -3.98
C VAL A 79 -2.37 -10.62 -4.31
N SER A 80 -1.84 -11.30 -3.28
CA SER A 80 -1.00 -12.50 -3.46
C SER A 80 -1.77 -13.63 -4.17
N ARG A 81 -3.04 -13.86 -3.78
CA ARG A 81 -3.90 -14.84 -4.46
C ARG A 81 -4.19 -14.44 -5.92
N SER A 82 -4.58 -13.20 -6.16
CA SER A 82 -4.86 -12.65 -7.49
C SER A 82 -3.66 -12.76 -8.43
N ALA A 83 -2.46 -12.46 -7.94
CA ALA A 83 -1.22 -12.66 -8.70
C ALA A 83 -0.98 -14.14 -9.05
N ARG A 84 -1.14 -15.06 -8.09
CA ARG A 84 -1.00 -16.51 -8.34
C ARG A 84 -2.02 -17.01 -9.36
N ASP A 85 -3.27 -16.57 -9.26
CA ASP A 85 -4.35 -16.94 -10.20
C ASP A 85 -4.07 -16.44 -11.63
N GLN A 86 -3.31 -15.35 -11.77
CA GLN A 86 -2.81 -14.84 -13.06
C GLN A 86 -1.52 -15.54 -13.55
N GLY A 87 -1.06 -16.58 -12.87
CA GLY A 87 0.10 -17.40 -13.25
C GLY A 87 1.45 -16.83 -12.84
N PHE A 88 1.48 -15.91 -11.87
CA PHE A 88 2.73 -15.43 -11.28
C PHE A 88 3.29 -16.46 -10.30
N SER A 89 4.61 -16.46 -10.13
CA SER A 89 5.27 -17.29 -9.12
C SER A 89 4.93 -16.85 -7.69
N ASN A 90 5.17 -17.72 -6.71
CA ASN A 90 4.94 -17.37 -5.30
C ASN A 90 5.76 -16.14 -4.86
N ASP A 91 7.00 -16.03 -5.29
CA ASP A 91 7.87 -14.90 -4.93
C ASP A 91 7.40 -13.60 -5.58
N GLU A 92 6.92 -13.65 -6.83
CA GLU A 92 6.31 -12.49 -7.50
C GLU A 92 4.99 -12.07 -6.82
N ALA A 93 4.18 -13.03 -6.39
CA ALA A 93 2.93 -12.77 -5.68
C ALA A 93 3.16 -12.13 -4.29
N GLU A 94 4.15 -12.61 -3.54
CA GLU A 94 4.55 -11.98 -2.28
C GLU A 94 5.14 -10.59 -2.52
N SER A 95 5.95 -10.41 -3.56
CA SER A 95 6.47 -9.08 -3.94
C SER A 95 5.34 -8.09 -4.26
N ALA A 96 4.30 -8.54 -4.97
CA ALA A 96 3.12 -7.71 -5.25
C ALA A 96 2.35 -7.35 -3.97
N ALA A 97 2.23 -8.28 -3.01
CA ALA A 97 1.61 -8.02 -1.71
C ALA A 97 2.43 -7.01 -0.87
N ASP A 98 3.76 -7.04 -0.97
CA ASP A 98 4.64 -6.07 -0.33
C ASP A 98 4.54 -4.67 -0.97
N ASP A 99 4.42 -4.60 -2.30
CA ASP A 99 4.16 -3.36 -3.03
C ASP A 99 2.80 -2.75 -2.63
N TYR A 100 1.77 -3.58 -2.48
CA TYR A 100 0.47 -3.19 -1.94
C TYR A 100 0.59 -2.61 -0.52
N GLU A 101 1.24 -3.33 0.40
CA GLU A 101 1.39 -2.87 1.79
C GLU A 101 2.19 -1.58 1.85
N ARG A 102 3.22 -1.43 1.00
CA ARG A 102 4.00 -0.20 0.88
C ARG A 102 3.15 0.98 0.38
N ALA A 103 2.29 0.78 -0.60
CA ALA A 103 1.37 1.83 -1.07
C ALA A 103 0.40 2.26 0.03
N VAL A 104 -0.17 1.30 0.78
CA VAL A 104 -1.09 1.61 1.90
C VAL A 104 -0.37 2.33 3.03
N ARG A 105 0.84 1.89 3.38
CA ARG A 105 1.77 2.62 4.26
C ARG A 105 2.35 3.89 3.63
N GLY A 106 2.00 4.20 2.38
CA GLY A 106 2.26 5.48 1.74
C GLY A 106 1.09 6.46 1.91
N GLY A 107 -0.01 6.04 2.52
CA GLY A 107 -1.23 6.83 2.71
C GLY A 107 -2.32 6.53 1.69
N ILE A 108 -2.17 5.49 0.87
CA ILE A 108 -3.24 4.99 0.02
C ILE A 108 -4.25 4.21 0.89
N ASP A 109 -5.53 4.35 0.61
CA ASP A 109 -6.54 3.50 1.26
C ASP A 109 -6.37 2.04 0.81
N PRO A 110 -6.51 1.04 1.70
CA PRO A 110 -6.41 -0.38 1.35
C PRO A 110 -7.16 -0.79 0.07
N ASP A 111 -8.41 -0.35 -0.11
CA ASP A 111 -9.21 -0.81 -1.25
C ASP A 111 -8.67 -0.21 -2.58
N GLU A 112 -8.19 1.03 -2.53
CA GLU A 112 -7.52 1.70 -3.67
C GLU A 112 -6.14 1.09 -3.94
N GLY A 113 -5.38 0.76 -2.89
CA GLY A 113 -4.07 0.13 -2.99
C GLY A 113 -4.16 -1.23 -3.70
N GLU A 114 -5.16 -2.03 -3.34
CA GLU A 114 -5.45 -3.31 -4.00
C GLU A 114 -5.76 -3.07 -5.48
N SER A 115 -6.65 -2.12 -5.78
CA SER A 115 -7.04 -1.77 -7.15
C SER A 115 -5.83 -1.33 -8.02
N ILE A 116 -4.90 -0.55 -7.47
CA ILE A 116 -3.69 -0.11 -8.17
C ILE A 116 -2.80 -1.30 -8.54
N VAL A 117 -2.55 -2.21 -7.58
CA VAL A 117 -1.69 -3.37 -7.83
C VAL A 117 -2.35 -4.34 -8.82
N GLU A 118 -3.64 -4.65 -8.65
CA GLU A 118 -4.37 -5.53 -9.56
C GLU A 118 -4.42 -5.00 -10.99
N GLU A 119 -4.60 -3.69 -11.16
CA GLU A 119 -4.57 -3.08 -12.50
C GLU A 119 -3.20 -3.25 -13.18
N GLU A 120 -2.10 -3.07 -12.44
CA GLU A 120 -0.75 -3.23 -13.00
C GLU A 120 -0.36 -4.70 -13.22
N LEU A 121 -0.84 -5.61 -12.37
CA LEU A 121 -0.74 -7.06 -12.60
C LEU A 121 -1.48 -7.46 -13.88
N GLY A 122 -2.69 -6.95 -14.10
CA GLY A 122 -3.47 -7.19 -15.31
C GLY A 122 -2.83 -6.64 -16.60
N ARG A 123 -1.95 -5.64 -16.46
CA ARG A 123 -1.08 -5.14 -17.55
C ARG A 123 0.18 -6.00 -17.76
N GLY A 124 0.35 -7.06 -16.96
CA GLY A 124 1.48 -7.97 -17.01
C GLY A 124 2.76 -7.43 -16.37
N LYS A 125 2.70 -6.34 -15.59
CA LYS A 125 3.88 -5.82 -14.89
C LYS A 125 4.29 -6.73 -13.75
N ARG A 126 5.60 -6.87 -13.53
CA ARG A 126 6.18 -7.78 -12.52
C ARG A 126 7.43 -7.17 -11.88
N GLY A 127 7.78 -7.67 -10.70
CA GLY A 127 9.00 -7.30 -9.98
C GLY A 127 9.17 -5.78 -9.89
N ARG A 128 10.34 -5.28 -10.29
CA ARG A 128 10.62 -3.83 -10.27
C ARG A 128 9.64 -3.00 -11.11
N GLY A 129 9.21 -3.50 -12.27
CA GLY A 129 8.27 -2.77 -13.12
C GLY A 129 6.89 -2.60 -12.50
N LEU A 130 6.45 -3.55 -11.66
CA LEU A 130 5.24 -3.43 -10.86
C LEU A 130 5.44 -2.39 -9.76
N SER A 131 6.51 -2.54 -8.97
CA SER A 131 6.87 -1.63 -7.88
C SER A 131 6.91 -0.16 -8.33
N ASP A 132 7.62 0.14 -9.41
CA ASP A 132 7.74 1.51 -9.93
C ASP A 132 6.37 2.10 -10.35
N ALA A 133 5.53 1.27 -10.97
CA ALA A 133 4.20 1.69 -11.44
C ALA A 133 3.22 1.93 -10.29
N VAL A 134 3.27 1.09 -9.26
CA VAL A 134 2.48 1.23 -8.04
C VAL A 134 2.88 2.50 -7.31
N ASP A 135 4.19 2.74 -7.13
CA ASP A 135 4.71 3.95 -6.47
C ASP A 135 4.34 5.22 -7.25
N GLU A 136 4.44 5.21 -8.59
CA GLU A 136 4.04 6.31 -9.46
C GLU A 136 2.54 6.63 -9.33
N LYS A 137 1.68 5.62 -9.39
CA LYS A 137 0.22 5.80 -9.24
C LYS A 137 -0.15 6.24 -7.83
N ALA A 138 0.45 5.64 -6.81
CA ALA A 138 0.25 6.04 -5.43
C ALA A 138 0.60 7.52 -5.25
N ALA A 139 1.76 7.95 -5.74
CA ALA A 139 2.16 9.36 -5.69
C ALA A 139 1.18 10.30 -6.44
N GLY A 140 0.63 9.87 -7.58
CA GLY A 140 -0.38 10.64 -8.33
C GLY A 140 -1.75 10.73 -7.67
N LYS A 141 -2.09 9.80 -6.77
CA LYS A 141 -3.34 9.79 -6.00
C LYS A 141 -3.27 10.65 -4.74
N LEU A 142 -2.07 11.04 -4.34
CA LEU A 142 -1.88 11.99 -3.27
C LEU A 142 -2.33 13.40 -3.72
N PRO A 143 -3.05 14.13 -2.87
CA PRO A 143 -3.51 15.51 -3.14
C PRO A 143 -2.36 16.42 -3.57
N GLU A 144 -2.61 17.25 -4.58
CA GLU A 144 -1.59 18.05 -5.28
C GLU A 144 -0.78 19.00 -4.36
N LYS A 145 -1.34 19.39 -3.22
CA LYS A 145 -0.68 20.27 -2.23
C LYS A 145 0.59 19.67 -1.62
N SER A 146 0.75 18.34 -1.63
CA SER A 146 2.00 17.66 -1.20
C SER A 146 3.04 17.57 -2.33
N ARG A 147 2.63 17.68 -3.60
CA ARG A 147 3.53 17.56 -4.76
C ARG A 147 4.45 18.76 -4.92
N SER A 148 3.97 19.95 -4.55
CA SER A 148 4.73 21.21 -4.61
C SER A 148 5.82 21.34 -3.53
N GLU A 149 5.78 20.53 -2.47
CA GLU A 149 6.74 20.64 -1.35
C GLU A 149 7.81 19.54 -1.38
N GLN A 150 7.54 18.43 -2.07
CA GLN A 150 8.50 17.32 -2.23
C GLN A 150 9.53 17.55 -3.37
N VAL A 151 9.30 18.52 -4.26
CA VAL A 151 10.15 18.81 -5.44
C VAL A 151 11.19 19.92 -5.20
N ARG A 152 11.31 20.45 -3.97
CA ARG A 152 12.39 21.40 -3.66
C ARG A 152 13.45 20.73 -2.78
N PRO A 153 14.48 20.08 -3.35
CA PRO A 153 15.76 20.11 -2.68
C PRO A 153 16.10 21.60 -2.60
N GLU A 154 16.03 22.15 -1.39
CA GLU A 154 16.72 23.38 -1.06
C GLU A 154 18.19 23.14 -1.42
N ARG A 155 18.54 23.45 -2.68
CA ARG A 155 19.90 23.71 -3.13
C ARG A 155 20.27 25.06 -2.50
N GLY A 156 20.33 25.06 -1.17
CA GLY A 156 20.96 26.10 -0.40
C GLY A 156 22.39 26.18 -0.92
N ASN A 157 22.74 27.36 -1.39
CA ASN A 157 24.06 27.70 -1.87
C ASN A 157 25.08 27.47 -0.75
N ASP A 158 25.61 26.25 -0.62
CA ASP A 158 26.83 26.04 0.16
C ASP A 158 27.99 26.62 -0.62
N ALA A 159 28.35 27.81 -0.14
CA ALA A 159 29.52 28.58 -0.52
C ALA A 159 30.77 27.71 -0.59
N GLY A 160 31.63 28.07 -1.55
CA GLY A 160 32.79 27.29 -1.97
C GLY A 160 33.64 26.73 -0.82
N VAL A 161 33.70 25.40 -0.77
CA VAL A 161 34.81 24.68 -0.14
C VAL A 161 35.79 24.33 -1.26
N GLN A 162 36.96 24.97 -1.21
CA GLN A 162 38.08 24.68 -2.10
C GLN A 162 38.49 23.21 -2.01
N PRO A 163 38.80 22.53 -3.12
CA PRO A 163 39.40 21.19 -3.06
C PRO A 163 40.83 21.29 -2.53
N SER A 164 41.01 21.03 -1.24
CA SER A 164 42.33 20.78 -0.65
C SER A 164 42.89 19.48 -1.26
N GLY A 165 43.99 19.62 -1.99
CA GLY A 165 44.68 18.54 -2.69
C GLY A 165 44.94 17.33 -1.79
N ARG A 166 44.34 16.20 -2.16
CA ARG A 166 44.70 14.89 -1.62
C ARG A 166 45.72 14.27 -2.56
N LYS A 167 46.98 14.28 -2.15
CA LYS A 167 48.07 13.51 -2.78
C LYS A 167 47.69 12.04 -2.76
N THR A 168 47.57 11.44 -3.94
CA THR A 168 47.53 9.99 -4.12
C THR A 168 48.97 9.50 -4.20
N ASP A 169 49.54 9.19 -3.05
CA ASP A 169 50.82 8.49 -2.98
C ASP A 169 50.56 6.99 -2.81
N GLY A 170 51.04 6.23 -3.80
CA GLY A 170 51.76 4.97 -3.54
C GLY A 170 50.95 3.76 -3.08
N GLY A 171 50.52 2.96 -4.05
CA GLY A 171 50.91 1.54 -4.18
C GLY A 171 50.58 0.54 -3.06
N THR A 172 49.99 -0.58 -3.45
CA THR A 172 50.55 -1.92 -3.18
C THR A 172 49.93 -2.93 -4.17
N PRO A 173 50.75 -3.81 -4.79
CA PRO A 173 50.34 -4.66 -5.91
C PRO A 173 49.80 -6.02 -5.45
N GLY A 174 49.01 -6.63 -6.35
CA GLY A 174 49.17 -8.04 -6.72
C GLY A 174 48.73 -9.10 -5.71
N GLY A 175 47.58 -9.74 -5.99
CA GLY A 175 47.20 -11.01 -5.39
C GLY A 175 46.40 -11.87 -6.37
N ARG A 176 47.07 -12.47 -7.37
CA ARG A 176 46.53 -13.58 -8.16
C ARG A 176 46.55 -14.84 -7.29
N GLY A 177 45.39 -15.29 -6.84
CA GLY A 177 45.18 -16.64 -6.31
C GLY A 177 44.42 -17.48 -7.32
N ALA A 178 45.13 -18.13 -8.24
CA ALA A 178 44.59 -19.16 -9.10
C ALA A 178 44.50 -20.47 -8.29
N GLY A 179 43.29 -20.90 -7.96
CA GLY A 179 43.00 -22.22 -7.40
C GLY A 179 42.47 -23.15 -8.49
N LYS A 180 43.37 -23.79 -9.23
CA LYS A 180 43.11 -25.02 -10.00
C LYS A 180 43.45 -26.21 -9.10
N GLY A 181 42.57 -27.21 -9.05
CA GLY A 181 42.86 -28.54 -8.50
C GLY A 181 41.70 -29.06 -7.65
N GLY A 182 41.08 -30.20 -7.91
CA GLY A 182 41.43 -31.25 -8.86
C GLY A 182 40.29 -32.24 -9.01
N ALA A 183 40.41 -33.06 -10.05
CA ALA A 183 39.60 -34.23 -10.30
C ALA A 183 40.08 -35.40 -9.43
N ARG A 184 39.13 -36.15 -8.87
CA ARG A 184 38.90 -37.59 -9.04
C ARG A 184 37.97 -38.11 -7.94
#